data_AF-A0A2Z2NGE3-F1
#
_entry.id   AF-A0A2Z2NGE3-F1
#
_cell.length_a   1.000
_cell.length_b   1.000
_cell.length_c   1.000
_cell.angle_alpha   90.00
_cell.angle_beta   90.00
_cell.angle_gamma   90.00
#
_symmetry.space_group_name_H-M   'P 1'
#
loop_
_entity.id
_entity.type
_entity.pdbx_description
1 polymer ?
#
loop_
_entity_poly.entity_id
_entity_poly.type
_entity_poly.pdbx_seq_one_letter_code
_entity_poly.pdbx_strand_id
1 'polypeptide(L)'
;MSTRTPSGDGVTQRPVTKPAFGDDLLERILDSDNLRRAWNRVRANKGAAGVDGMSIDEFPGWAKAGHWKRVVNELETGRYQPSPVRRVEIDKPDGSKRPLGIPTVHANYT
;
A
#
# COMPACT_ATOMS: atom_id res chain seq x y z
N MET A 1 22.57 24.31 39.19
CA MET A 1 21.16 24.29 38.77
C MET A 1 20.92 25.45 37.83
N SER A 2 20.51 25.17 36.59
CA SER A 2 19.60 25.96 35.73
C SER A 2 19.82 25.59 34.27
N THR A 3 19.04 24.62 33.82
CA THR A 3 18.84 24.23 32.42
C THR A 3 17.96 25.28 31.73
N ARG A 4 18.47 25.94 30.70
CA ARG A 4 17.64 26.71 29.76
C ARG A 4 17.45 25.89 28.49
N THR A 5 16.27 25.30 28.35
CA THR A 5 15.76 24.68 27.14
C THR A 5 15.56 25.75 26.05
N PRO A 6 15.99 25.56 24.79
CA PRO A 6 15.56 26.42 23.70
C PRO A 6 14.14 26.00 23.27
N SER A 7 13.22 26.96 23.24
CA SER A 7 11.87 26.80 22.71
C SER A 7 11.94 26.59 21.20
N GLY A 8 11.44 25.45 20.72
CA GLY A 8 11.41 25.10 19.29
C GLY A 8 10.19 25.69 18.58
N ASP A 9 10.13 27.02 18.44
CA ASP A 9 9.12 27.71 17.62
C ASP A 9 9.62 27.88 16.18
N GLY A 10 9.75 26.75 15.48
CA GLY A 10 10.26 26.71 14.11
C GLY A 10 9.52 25.71 13.25
N VAL A 11 8.18 25.72 13.25
CA VAL A 11 7.41 25.07 12.17
C VAL A 11 7.51 25.98 10.96
N THR A 12 8.66 25.93 10.27
CA THR A 12 8.75 26.42 8.89
C THR A 12 7.80 25.56 8.09
N GLN A 13 6.60 26.07 7.83
CA GLN A 13 5.72 25.44 6.85
C GLN A 13 6.51 25.35 5.55
N ARG A 14 6.74 24.12 5.08
CA ARG A 14 7.24 23.91 3.73
C ARG A 14 6.24 24.64 2.83
N PRO A 15 6.68 25.62 2.02
CA PRO A 15 5.77 26.24 1.07
C PRO A 15 5.14 25.11 0.27
N VAL A 16 3.81 25.11 0.20
CA VAL A 16 3.03 24.15 -0.60
C VAL A 16 3.41 24.42 -2.05
N THR A 17 4.53 23.81 -2.43
CA THR A 17 5.04 23.81 -3.80
C THR A 17 4.03 23.00 -4.58
N LYS A 18 3.68 23.45 -5.78
CA LYS A 18 2.78 22.73 -6.70
C LYS A 18 2.96 21.22 -6.52
N PRO A 19 1.87 20.47 -6.26
CA PRO A 19 1.99 19.04 -6.07
C PRO A 19 2.69 18.45 -7.29
N ALA A 20 3.62 17.51 -7.07
CA ALA A 20 4.38 16.87 -8.15
C ALA A 20 3.45 16.13 -9.15
N PHE A 21 2.19 15.94 -8.76
CA PHE A 21 1.11 15.32 -9.51
C PHE A 21 -0.11 16.23 -9.48
N GLY A 22 -0.99 16.11 -10.48
CA GLY A 22 -2.27 16.81 -10.49
C GLY A 22 -3.19 16.33 -9.36
N ASP A 23 -4.24 17.11 -9.09
CA ASP A 23 -5.26 16.78 -8.09
C ASP A 23 -6.09 15.54 -8.49
N ASP A 24 -5.93 15.05 -9.73
CA ASP A 24 -6.54 13.86 -10.33
C ASP A 24 -5.76 12.56 -10.10
N LEU A 25 -4.71 12.58 -9.26
CA LEU A 25 -3.83 11.42 -9.05
C LEU A 25 -4.60 10.17 -8.59
N LEU A 26 -5.57 10.31 -7.68
CA LEU A 26 -6.37 9.18 -7.18
C LEU A 26 -7.21 8.55 -8.29
N GLU A 27 -7.86 9.36 -9.12
CA GLU A 27 -8.62 8.89 -10.28
C GLU A 27 -7.71 8.12 -11.26
N ARG A 28 -6.49 8.63 -11.49
CA ARG A 28 -5.51 7.96 -12.36
C ARG A 28 -4.97 6.66 -11.78
N ILE A 29 -4.87 6.55 -10.45
CA ILE A 29 -4.51 5.29 -9.77
C ILE A 29 -5.64 4.25 -9.95
N LEU A 30 -6.89 4.69 -9.80
CA LEU A 30 -8.09 3.85 -9.88
C LEU A 30 -8.57 3.56 -11.30
N ASP A 31 -7.94 4.16 -12.31
CA ASP A 31 -8.22 3.90 -13.72
C ASP A 31 -8.14 2.40 -14.04
N SER A 32 -9.12 1.92 -14.83
CA SER A 32 -9.27 0.48 -15.11
C SER A 32 -8.07 -0.11 -15.85
N ASP A 33 -7.45 0.65 -16.78
CA ASP A 33 -6.27 0.19 -17.48
C ASP A 33 -5.03 0.21 -16.57
N ASN A 34 -4.93 1.20 -15.68
CA ASN A 34 -3.89 1.23 -14.66
C ASN A 34 -3.96 0.03 -13.72
N LEU A 35 -5.15 -0.25 -13.18
CA LEU A 35 -5.39 -1.41 -12.31
C LEU A 35 -5.11 -2.73 -13.03
N ARG A 36 -5.46 -2.84 -14.32
CA ARG A 36 -5.14 -4.03 -15.13
C ARG A 36 -3.64 -4.22 -15.30
N ARG A 37 -2.87 -3.14 -15.53
CA ARG A 37 -1.41 -3.20 -15.60
C ARG A 37 -0.80 -3.59 -14.25
N ALA A 38 -1.29 -3.02 -13.15
CA ALA A 38 -0.86 -3.36 -11.80
C ALA A 38 -1.15 -4.84 -11.49
N TRP A 39 -2.35 -5.33 -11.81
CA TRP A 39 -2.75 -6.73 -11.72
C TRP A 39 -1.78 -7.67 -12.44
N ASN A 40 -1.46 -7.39 -13.70
CA ASN A 40 -0.53 -8.22 -14.45
C ASN A 40 0.86 -8.27 -13.81
N ARG A 41 1.33 -7.17 -13.21
CA ARG A 41 2.62 -7.11 -12.51
C ARG A 41 2.61 -7.91 -11.21
N VAL A 42 1.55 -7.78 -10.39
CA VAL A 42 1.40 -8.55 -9.15
C VAL A 42 1.29 -10.04 -9.45
N ARG A 43 0.52 -10.41 -10.47
CA ARG A 43 0.39 -11.81 -10.92
C ARG A 43 1.73 -12.38 -11.40
N ALA A 44 2.52 -11.61 -12.14
CA ALA A 44 3.83 -12.04 -12.62
C ALA A 44 4.84 -12.30 -11.48
N ASN A 45 4.72 -11.57 -10.37
CA ASN A 45 5.60 -11.75 -9.20
C ASN A 45 5.35 -13.08 -8.47
N LYS A 46 4.23 -13.78 -8.72
CA LYS A 46 3.85 -15.04 -8.05
C LYS A 46 4.03 -14.97 -6.53
N GLY A 47 3.75 -13.80 -5.95
CA GLY A 47 3.95 -13.53 -4.53
C GLY A 47 3.09 -14.44 -3.67
N ALA A 48 3.59 -14.77 -2.48
CA ALA A 48 2.82 -15.54 -1.52
C ALA A 48 1.65 -14.71 -0.96
N ALA A 49 0.62 -15.39 -0.47
CA ALA A 49 -0.55 -14.74 0.12
C ALA A 49 -0.18 -13.87 1.34
N GLY A 50 -0.95 -12.80 1.56
CA GLY A 50 -0.86 -11.93 2.73
C GLY A 50 -1.43 -12.58 3.99
N VAL A 51 -1.79 -11.76 4.99
CA VAL A 51 -2.40 -12.24 6.24
C VAL A 51 -3.82 -12.81 6.03
N ASP A 52 -4.49 -12.38 4.96
CA ASP A 52 -5.82 -12.83 4.56
C ASP A 52 -5.82 -14.22 3.91
N GLY A 53 -4.65 -14.78 3.62
CA GLY A 53 -4.52 -16.10 2.98
C GLY A 53 -4.99 -16.14 1.52
N MET A 54 -5.45 -15.01 0.96
CA MET A 54 -5.95 -14.94 -0.41
C MET A 54 -4.80 -15.09 -1.39
N SER A 55 -4.88 -16.11 -2.23
CA SER A 55 -3.97 -16.29 -3.34
C SER A 55 -4.26 -15.29 -4.46
N ILE A 56 -3.29 -15.12 -5.35
CA ILE A 56 -3.47 -14.32 -6.56
C ILE A 56 -4.64 -14.88 -7.38
N ASP A 57 -4.78 -16.20 -7.52
CA ASP A 57 -5.83 -16.79 -8.36
C ASP A 57 -7.26 -16.60 -7.80
N GLU A 58 -7.41 -16.40 -6.50
CA GLU A 58 -8.71 -16.13 -5.84
C GLU A 58 -9.14 -14.65 -5.94
N PHE A 59 -8.18 -13.74 -6.14
CA PHE A 59 -8.43 -12.30 -6.16
C PHE A 59 -9.48 -11.84 -7.19
N PRO A 60 -9.49 -12.33 -8.45
CA PRO A 60 -10.51 -11.92 -9.42
C PRO A 60 -11.93 -12.26 -8.97
N GLY A 61 -12.13 -13.39 -8.28
CA GLY A 61 -13.42 -13.78 -7.72
C GLY A 61 -13.86 -12.85 -6.60
N TRP A 62 -12.95 -12.56 -5.67
CA TRP A 62 -13.17 -11.61 -4.58
C TRP A 62 -13.50 -10.20 -5.09
N ALA A 63 -12.75 -9.72 -6.08
CA ALA A 63 -12.99 -8.39 -6.67
C ALA A 63 -14.38 -8.31 -7.32
N LYS A 64 -14.76 -9.34 -8.09
CA LYS A 64 -16.08 -9.45 -8.76
C LYS A 64 -17.24 -9.59 -7.78
N ALA A 65 -17.03 -10.17 -6.60
CA ALA A 65 -18.04 -10.29 -5.55
C ALA A 65 -18.42 -8.94 -4.90
N GLY A 66 -17.81 -7.83 -5.34
CA GLY A 66 -18.17 -6.47 -4.91
C GLY A 66 -17.24 -5.89 -3.86
N HIS A 67 -16.29 -6.67 -3.34
CA HIS A 67 -15.32 -6.18 -2.35
C HIS A 67 -14.40 -5.09 -2.91
N TRP A 68 -14.06 -5.14 -4.20
CA TRP A 68 -13.27 -4.09 -4.84
C TRP A 68 -13.99 -2.73 -4.83
N LYS A 69 -15.31 -2.72 -5.08
CA LYS A 69 -16.12 -1.49 -5.04
C LYS A 69 -16.11 -0.86 -3.64
N ARG A 70 -16.10 -1.69 -2.60
CA ARG A 70 -15.97 -1.22 -1.22
C ARG A 70 -14.61 -0.57 -0.97
N VAL A 71 -13.53 -1.20 -1.41
CA VAL A 71 -12.17 -0.65 -1.29
C VAL A 71 -12.05 0.70 -2.00
N VAL A 72 -12.58 0.81 -3.23
CA VAL A 72 -12.59 2.08 -3.98
C VAL A 72 -13.33 3.19 -3.21
N ASN A 73 -14.53 2.90 -2.69
CA ASN A 73 -15.28 3.87 -1.88
C ASN A 73 -14.51 4.27 -0.61
N GLU A 74 -13.90 3.31 0.09
CA GLU A 74 -13.07 3.61 1.25
C GLU A 74 -11.85 4.47 0.90
N LEU A 75 -11.24 4.29 -0.28
CA LEU A 75 -10.14 5.12 -0.77
C LEU A 75 -10.60 6.55 -1.11
N GLU A 76 -11.69 6.67 -1.88
CA GLU A 76 -12.28 7.96 -2.27
C GLU A 76 -12.73 8.77 -1.05
N THR A 77 -13.17 8.09 0.01
CA THR A 77 -13.64 8.73 1.25
C THR A 77 -12.57 8.86 2.33
N GLY A 78 -11.33 8.43 2.04
CA GLY A 78 -10.21 8.49 2.98
C GLY A 78 -10.34 7.58 4.21
N ARG A 79 -11.22 6.57 4.15
CA ARG A 79 -11.48 5.60 5.24
C ARG A 79 -10.79 4.25 5.04
N TYR A 80 -10.07 4.08 3.94
CA TYR A 80 -9.37 2.83 3.66
C TYR A 80 -8.27 2.59 4.70
N GLN A 81 -8.39 1.47 5.42
CA GLN A 81 -7.38 1.01 6.37
C GLN A 81 -6.69 -0.23 5.78
N PRO A 82 -5.39 -0.15 5.43
CA PRO A 82 -4.67 -1.30 4.89
C PRO A 82 -4.56 -2.41 5.95
N SER A 83 -4.66 -3.66 5.48
CA SER A 83 -4.48 -4.83 6.33
C SER A 83 -3.03 -4.96 6.82
N PRO A 84 -2.79 -5.55 8.01
CA PRO A 84 -1.43 -5.79 8.49
C PRO A 84 -0.66 -6.72 7.57
N VAL A 85 0.65 -6.50 7.46
CA VAL A 85 1.53 -7.33 6.62
C VAL A 85 1.85 -8.66 7.29
N ARG A 86 1.87 -9.75 6.52
CA ARG A 86 2.32 -11.06 7.00
C ARG A 86 3.84 -11.09 7.06
N ARG A 87 4.42 -11.40 8.22
CA ARG A 87 5.87 -11.55 8.38
C ARG A 87 6.33 -12.94 7.96
N VAL A 88 7.35 -12.98 7.11
CA VAL A 88 8.08 -14.22 6.78
C VAL A 88 9.57 -13.96 6.87
N GLU A 89 10.31 -14.99 7.27
CA GLU A 89 11.77 -14.97 7.22
C GLU A 89 12.24 -15.77 6.00
N ILE A 90 13.06 -15.16 5.16
CA ILE A 90 13.72 -15.86 4.06
C ILE A 90 15.20 -16.06 4.38
N ASP A 91 15.73 -17.21 3.99
CA ASP A 91 17.15 -17.50 4.08
C ASP A 91 17.93 -16.70 3.05
N LYS A 92 19.03 -16.08 3.49
CA LYS A 92 20.06 -15.54 2.60
C LYS A 92 21.12 -16.61 2.30
N PRO A 93 21.90 -16.45 1.22
CA PRO A 93 23.02 -17.35 0.91
C PRO A 93 24.09 -17.44 2.02
N ASP A 94 24.19 -16.41 2.87
CA ASP A 94 25.14 -16.33 3.99
C ASP A 94 24.63 -17.02 5.27
N GLY A 95 23.44 -17.63 5.24
CA GLY A 95 22.80 -18.28 6.40
C GLY A 95 22.07 -17.33 7.35
N SER A 96 22.10 -16.01 7.10
CA SER A 96 21.30 -15.05 7.85
C SER A 96 19.85 -15.01 7.37
N LYS A 97 18.92 -14.63 8.26
CA LYS A 97 17.51 -14.45 7.91
C LYS A 97 17.24 -13.00 7.46
N ARG A 98 16.43 -12.82 6.42
CA ARG A 98 15.87 -11.52 6.02
C ARG A 98 14.37 -11.51 6.33
N PRO A 99 13.88 -10.63 7.21
CA PRO A 99 12.45 -10.46 7.41
C PRO A 99 11.84 -9.79 6.18
N LEU A 100 10.71 -10.32 5.71
CA LEU A 100 9.87 -9.73 4.68
C LEU A 100 8.46 -9.52 5.22
N GLY A 101 7.83 -8.43 4.79
CA GLY A 101 6.41 -8.19 4.98
C GLY A 101 5.67 -8.45 3.66
N ILE A 102 4.69 -9.33 3.71
CA ILE A 102 3.84 -9.66 2.55
C ILE A 102 2.48 -9.01 2.79
N PRO A 103 2.12 -7.96 2.03
CA PRO A 103 0.79 -7.34 2.12
C PRO A 103 -0.29 -8.25 1.56
N THR A 104 -1.55 -7.95 1.89
CA THR A 104 -2.72 -8.58 1.24
C THR A 104 -2.74 -8.26 -0.25
N VAL A 105 -3.33 -9.14 -1.07
CA VAL A 105 -3.31 -8.97 -2.53
C VAL A 105 -3.92 -7.63 -2.93
N HIS A 106 -5.04 -7.25 -2.30
CA HIS A 106 -5.73 -5.99 -2.57
C HIS A 106 -4.94 -4.72 -2.19
N ALA A 107 -4.01 -4.80 -1.23
CA ALA A 107 -3.17 -3.67 -0.83
C ALA A 107 -1.99 -3.40 -1.79
N ASN A 108 -1.73 -4.30 -2.76
CA ASN A 108 -0.71 -4.06 -3.80
C ASN A 108 -1.21 -3.14 -4.93
N TYR A 109 -2.48 -2.72 -4.88
CA TYR A 109 -3.11 -1.90 -5.92
C TYR A 109 -3.39 -0.46 -5.45
N THR A 110 -3.01 -0.13 -4.22
CA THR A 110 -3.19 1.17 -3.56
C THR A 110 -1.84 1.75 -3.19
#